data_AF-A0A942J4A8-F1
#
_entry.id   AF-A0A942J4A8-F1
#
_cell.length_a   1.000
_cell.length_b   1.000
_cell.length_c   1.000
_cell.angle_alpha   90.00
_cell.angle_beta   90.00
_cell.angle_gamma   90.00
#
_symmetry.space_group_name_H-M   'P 1'
#
loop_
_entity.id
_entity.type
_entity.pdbx_description
1 polymer ?
#
loop_
_entity_poly.entity_id
_entity_poly.type
_entity_poly.pdbx_seq_one_letter_code
_entity_poly.pdbx_strand_id
1 'polypeptide(L)'
;MDCTIIAFPTLLERDDREFERHGTSNFIRAVTEGPALWDEVRHGEERPEMVRRVGAFAALIGRLEQYRSEDLDGTVELGGGMISLRLLPGLLASRVAPALRSVA
;
A
#
# COMPACT_ATOMS: atom_id res chain seq x y z
N MET A 1 21.82 -37.65 -6.55
CA MET A 1 21.60 -36.49 -5.66
C MET A 1 20.45 -35.72 -6.26
N ASP A 2 19.24 -35.93 -5.75
CA ASP A 2 18.07 -35.23 -6.26
C ASP A 2 17.94 -33.91 -5.50
N CYS A 3 18.32 -32.83 -6.18
CA CYS A 3 18.18 -31.49 -5.65
C CYS A 3 16.72 -31.07 -5.80
N THR A 4 15.97 -31.04 -4.69
CA THR A 4 14.60 -30.51 -4.71
C THR A 4 14.68 -28.99 -4.79
N ILE A 5 14.32 -28.43 -5.95
CA ILE A 5 14.16 -26.98 -6.11
C ILE A 5 12.85 -26.60 -5.42
N ILE A 6 12.95 -25.86 -4.32
CA ILE A 6 11.78 -25.26 -3.68
C ILE A 6 11.42 -24.02 -4.50
N ALA A 7 10.40 -24.14 -5.35
CA ALA A 7 9.84 -22.99 -6.05
C ALA A 7 8.93 -22.20 -5.08
N PHE A 8 9.34 -20.98 -4.75
CA PHE A 8 8.49 -20.06 -4.01
C PHE A 8 7.49 -19.41 -4.98
N PRO A 9 6.21 -19.27 -4.60
CA PRO A 9 5.24 -18.58 -5.43
C PRO A 9 5.67 -17.12 -5.60
N THR A 10 5.55 -16.64 -6.83
CA THR A 10 5.69 -15.24 -7.22
C THR A 10 4.70 -14.37 -6.46
N LEU A 11 4.96 -13.07 -6.36
CA LEU A 11 4.04 -12.16 -5.65
C LEU A 11 2.69 -12.01 -6.37
N LEU A 12 2.64 -12.18 -7.71
CA LEU A 12 1.38 -12.25 -8.45
C LEU A 12 0.56 -13.47 -8.03
N GLU A 13 1.17 -14.66 -8.00
CA GLU A 13 0.50 -15.89 -7.53
C GLU A 13 0.05 -15.78 -6.07
N ARG A 14 0.75 -14.99 -5.25
CA ARG A 14 0.33 -14.72 -3.87
C ARG A 14 -0.87 -13.79 -3.80
N ASP A 15 -0.93 -12.74 -4.63
CA ASP A 15 -2.07 -11.82 -4.72
C ASP A 15 -3.32 -12.53 -5.25
N ASP A 16 -3.17 -13.32 -6.31
CA ASP A 16 -4.28 -14.10 -6.87
C ASP A 16 -4.79 -15.12 -5.83
N ARG A 17 -3.89 -15.79 -5.11
CA ARG A 17 -4.28 -16.66 -4.00
C ARG A 17 -4.92 -15.92 -2.83
N GLU A 18 -4.50 -14.69 -2.54
CA GLU A 18 -5.15 -13.84 -1.52
C GLU A 18 -6.58 -13.53 -1.94
N PHE A 19 -6.79 -13.17 -3.20
CA PHE A 19 -8.12 -12.95 -3.77
C PHE A 19 -8.97 -14.22 -3.73
N GLU A 20 -8.44 -15.38 -4.12
CA GLU A 20 -9.16 -16.66 -4.05
C GLU A 20 -9.56 -17.04 -2.62
N ARG A 21 -8.67 -16.81 -1.65
CA ARG A 21 -8.88 -17.22 -0.25
C ARG A 21 -9.75 -16.26 0.55
N HIS A 22 -9.59 -14.97 0.32
CA HIS A 22 -10.16 -13.91 1.14
C HIS A 22 -11.17 -13.05 0.37
N GLY A 23 -11.38 -13.33 -0.92
CA GLY A 23 -12.27 -12.56 -1.80
C GLY A 23 -11.79 -11.15 -2.07
N THR A 24 -10.51 -10.85 -1.80
CA THR A 24 -9.96 -9.49 -1.81
C THR A 24 -8.56 -9.48 -2.43
N SER A 25 -8.32 -8.58 -3.38
CA SER A 25 -7.01 -8.40 -4.02
C SER A 25 -6.24 -7.24 -3.40
N ASN A 26 -4.91 -7.24 -3.54
CA ASN A 26 -4.06 -6.14 -3.10
C ASN A 26 -4.43 -4.82 -3.80
N PHE A 27 -4.94 -4.86 -5.04
CA PHE A 27 -5.48 -3.69 -5.71
C PHE A 27 -6.72 -3.13 -5.01
N ILE A 28 -7.72 -3.98 -4.72
CA ILE A 28 -8.94 -3.57 -4.01
C ILE A 28 -8.57 -2.98 -2.65
N ARG A 29 -7.65 -3.62 -1.93
CA ARG A 29 -7.12 -3.11 -0.67
C ARG A 29 -6.47 -1.74 -0.83
N ALA A 30 -5.68 -1.54 -1.86
CA ALA A 30 -5.02 -0.26 -2.08
C ALA A 30 -6.01 0.89 -2.32
N VAL A 31 -7.06 0.65 -3.13
CA VAL A 31 -8.09 1.67 -3.41
C VAL A 31 -9.02 1.93 -2.22
N THR A 32 -9.21 0.97 -1.31
CA THR A 32 -10.01 1.15 -0.09
C THR A 32 -9.22 1.69 1.09
N GLU A 33 -8.04 1.12 1.35
CA GLU A 33 -7.18 1.47 2.50
C GLU A 33 -6.50 2.83 2.28
N GLY A 34 -6.18 3.20 1.04
CA GLY A 34 -5.49 4.45 0.71
C GLY A 34 -6.23 5.70 1.17
N PRO A 35 -7.50 5.91 0.75
CA PRO A 35 -8.31 7.04 1.21
C PRO A 35 -8.56 7.04 2.71
N ALA A 36 -8.88 5.89 3.29
CA ALA A 36 -9.07 5.77 4.74
C ALA A 36 -7.81 6.19 5.51
N LEU A 37 -6.64 5.71 5.07
CA LEU A 37 -5.36 6.07 5.67
C LEU A 37 -5.03 7.56 5.48
N TRP A 38 -5.41 8.16 4.35
CA TRP A 38 -5.26 9.60 4.13
C TRP A 38 -6.09 10.44 5.09
N ASP A 39 -7.36 10.08 5.29
CA ASP A 39 -8.25 10.77 6.23
C ASP A 39 -7.73 10.62 7.67
N GLU A 40 -7.27 9.43 8.05
CA GLU A 40 -6.67 9.19 9.36
C GLU A 40 -5.38 10.01 9.58
N VAL A 41 -4.49 10.08 8.58
CA VAL A 41 -3.27 10.90 8.65
C VAL A 41 -3.60 12.39 8.67
N ARG A 42 -4.69 12.82 8.03
CA ARG A 42 -5.12 14.23 8.01
C ARG A 42 -5.75 14.67 9.33
N HIS A 43 -6.45 13.79 10.03
CA HIS A 43 -7.22 14.10 11.24
C HIS A 43 -6.58 13.62 12.55
N GLY A 44 -5.61 12.72 12.47
CA GLY A 44 -4.96 12.12 13.64
C GLY A 44 -3.72 12.89 14.10
N GLU A 45 -3.47 12.86 15.41
CA GLU A 45 -2.16 13.21 15.95
C GLU A 45 -1.09 12.24 15.44
N GLU A 46 0.14 12.75 15.28
CA GLU A 46 1.30 11.99 14.82
C GLU A 46 1.62 10.82 15.78
N ARG A 47 1.11 9.63 15.45
CA ARG A 47 1.36 8.40 16.22
C ARG A 47 2.40 7.53 15.52
N PRO A 48 3.36 6.91 16.26
CA PRO A 48 4.32 5.95 15.69
C PRO A 48 3.66 4.80 14.92
N GLU A 49 2.45 4.40 15.31
CA GLU A 49 1.68 3.39 14.60
C GLU A 49 1.27 3.82 13.18
N MET A 50 1.05 5.13 12.98
CA MET A 50 0.69 5.68 11.67
C MET A 50 1.82 5.54 10.67
N VAL A 51 3.06 5.78 11.10
CA VAL A 51 4.27 5.56 10.28
C VAL A 51 4.34 4.10 9.82
N ARG A 52 4.09 3.15 10.73
CA ARG A 52 4.09 1.71 10.39
C ARG A 52 3.02 1.37 9.35
N ARG A 53 1.81 1.93 9.49
CA ARG A 53 0.70 1.71 8.55
C ARG A 53 0.98 2.33 7.18
N VAL A 54 1.52 3.55 7.14
CA VAL A 54 1.97 4.20 5.90
C VAL A 54 3.08 3.40 5.22
N GLY A 55 4.04 2.87 5.99
CA GLY A 55 5.08 1.97 5.46
C GLY A 55 4.53 0.67 4.88
N ALA A 56 3.56 0.05 5.57
CA ALA A 56 2.89 -1.15 5.07
C ALA A 56 2.08 -0.89 3.79
N PHE A 57 1.41 0.26 3.72
CA PHE A 57 0.71 0.71 2.51
C PHE A 57 1.69 1.01 1.36
N ALA A 58 2.82 1.65 1.63
CA ALA A 58 3.85 1.87 0.61
C ALA A 58 4.39 0.52 0.06
N ALA A 59 4.59 -0.48 0.91
CA ALA A 59 4.97 -1.83 0.49
C ALA A 59 3.86 -2.56 -0.28
N LEU A 60 2.58 -2.27 -0.02
CA LEU A 60 1.46 -2.74 -0.83
C LEU A 60 1.51 -2.14 -2.24
N ILE A 61 1.69 -0.82 -2.36
CA ILE A 61 1.79 -0.15 -3.66
C ILE A 61 3.04 -0.59 -4.43
N GLY A 62 4.19 -0.73 -3.76
CA GLY A 62 5.41 -1.25 -4.40
C GLY A 62 5.25 -2.68 -4.93
N ARG A 63 4.45 -3.51 -4.26
CA ARG A 63 4.05 -4.82 -4.80
C ARG A 63 3.19 -4.66 -6.06
N LEU A 64 2.17 -3.81 -6.02
CA LEU A 64 1.35 -3.55 -7.21
C LEU A 64 2.16 -3.01 -8.38
N GLU A 65 3.14 -2.12 -8.15
CA GLU A 65 3.98 -1.57 -9.22
C GLU A 65 4.79 -2.63 -9.95
N GLN A 66 5.25 -3.65 -9.23
CA GLN A 66 6.08 -4.71 -9.79
C GLN A 66 5.29 -5.73 -10.64
N TYR A 67 3.99 -5.92 -10.35
CA TYR A 67 3.21 -7.02 -10.93
C TYR A 67 1.99 -6.57 -11.74
N ARG A 68 1.48 -5.37 -11.47
CA ARG A 68 0.28 -4.79 -12.09
C ARG A 68 0.45 -3.27 -12.20
N SER A 69 1.55 -2.86 -12.84
CA SER A 69 1.92 -1.45 -12.98
C SER A 69 0.84 -0.59 -13.66
N GLU A 70 0.07 -1.21 -14.55
CA GLU A 70 -1.07 -0.64 -15.27
C GLU A 70 -2.25 -0.30 -14.34
N ASP A 71 -2.43 -1.04 -13.25
CA ASP A 71 -3.50 -0.80 -12.29
C ASP A 71 -3.21 0.45 -11.42
N LEU A 72 -1.93 0.85 -11.31
CA LEU A 72 -1.51 2.02 -10.53
C LEU A 72 -1.84 3.36 -11.19
N ASP A 73 -2.13 3.36 -12.48
CA ASP A 73 -2.63 4.55 -13.18
C ASP A 73 -4.08 4.88 -12.78
N GLY A 74 -4.73 3.96 -12.05
CA GLY A 74 -6.00 4.22 -11.38
C GLY A 74 -5.93 5.42 -10.42
N THR A 75 -7.03 6.15 -10.34
CA THR A 75 -7.17 7.31 -9.47
C THR A 75 -8.12 7.03 -8.32
N VAL A 76 -7.78 7.51 -7.13
CA VAL A 76 -8.65 7.50 -5.95
C VAL A 76 -9.02 8.93 -5.56
N GLU A 77 -10.21 9.08 -4.98
CA GLU A 77 -10.67 10.37 -4.47
C GLU A 77 -10.12 10.60 -3.06
N LEU A 78 -9.47 11.75 -2.85
CA LEU A 78 -8.88 12.17 -1.59
C LEU A 78 -9.23 13.62 -1.30
N GLY A 79 -9.98 13.87 -0.22
CA GLY A 79 -10.28 15.22 0.26
C GLY A 79 -10.87 16.17 -0.80
N GLY A 80 -11.64 15.64 -1.76
CA GLY A 80 -12.28 16.38 -2.85
C GLY A 80 -11.49 16.49 -4.16
N GLY A 81 -10.38 15.75 -4.31
CA GLY A 81 -9.60 15.69 -5.56
C GLY A 81 -9.22 14.26 -5.95
N MET A 82 -9.01 14.02 -7.24
CA MET A 82 -8.57 12.72 -7.76
C MET A 82 -7.05 12.65 -7.79
N ILE A 83 -6.48 11.59 -7.22
CA ILE A 83 -5.03 11.38 -7.14
C ILE A 83 -4.71 9.97 -7.63
N SER A 84 -3.66 9.83 -8.45
CA SER A 84 -3.16 8.53 -8.88
C SER A 84 -2.69 7.71 -7.68
N LEU A 85 -3.05 6.42 -7.67
CA LEU A 85 -2.63 5.47 -6.65
C LEU A 85 -1.10 5.43 -6.48
N ARG A 86 -0.36 5.62 -7.59
CA ARG A 86 1.10 5.70 -7.61
C ARG A 86 1.68 6.83 -6.76
N LEU A 87 0.96 7.95 -6.64
CA LEU A 87 1.43 9.13 -5.90
C LEU A 87 1.05 9.09 -4.41
N LEU A 88 0.11 8.21 -4.05
CA LEU A 88 -0.47 8.18 -2.71
C LEU A 88 0.52 7.85 -1.59
N PRO A 89 1.45 6.88 -1.74
CA PRO A 89 2.47 6.62 -0.72
C PRO A 89 3.35 7.84 -0.42
N GLY A 90 3.75 8.58 -1.46
CA GLY A 90 4.58 9.77 -1.30
C GLY A 90 3.85 10.89 -0.55
N LEU A 91 2.56 11.08 -0.86
CA LEU A 91 1.71 12.04 -0.16
C LEU A 91 1.51 11.67 1.31
N LEU A 92 1.20 10.40 1.60
CA LEU A 92 1.06 9.90 2.97
C LEU A 92 2.36 10.05 3.74
N ALA A 93 3.50 9.66 3.14
CA ALA A 93 4.82 9.79 3.74
C ALA A 93 5.16 11.24 4.09
N SER A 94 4.84 12.20 3.21
CA SER A 94 5.09 13.63 3.46
C SER A 94 4.38 14.16 4.71
N ARG A 95 3.24 13.56 5.07
CA ARG A 95 2.42 13.98 6.22
C ARG A 95 2.84 13.34 7.53
N VAL A 96 3.45 12.16 7.50
CA VAL A 96 3.98 11.49 8.70
C VAL A 96 5.49 11.70 8.90
N ALA A 97 6.16 12.35 7.94
CA ALA A 97 7.57 12.71 8.03
C ALA A 97 7.95 13.63 9.21
N PRO A 98 7.11 14.58 9.67
CA PRO A 98 7.43 15.38 10.85
C PRO A 98 7.47 14.53 12.13
N ALA A 99 6.56 13.55 12.27
CA ALA A 99 6.54 12.57 13.35
C ALA A 99 7.87 11.82 13.49
N LEU A 100 8.48 11.43 12.37
CA LEU A 100 9.77 10.72 12.31
C LEU A 100 10.94 11.56 12.84
N ARG A 101 10.86 12.90 12.77
CA ARG A 101 11.90 13.80 13.28
C ARG A 101 11.82 14.01 14.78
N SER A 102 10.68 13.74 15.41
CA SER A 102 10.49 13.90 16.86
C SER A 102 10.97 12.68 17.69
N VAL A 103 11.19 11.55 17.02
CA VAL A 103 11.60 10.27 17.63
C VAL A 103 13.10 10.00 17.45
N ALA A 104 13.81 10.84 16.68
CA ALA A 104 15.24 10.73 16.38
C ALA A 104 16.11 11.61 17.30
#